data_AF-A0A2V9XKV1-F1
#
_entry.id   AF-A0A2V9XKV1-F1
#
_cell.length_a   1.000
_cell.length_b   1.000
_cell.length_c   1.000
_cell.angle_alpha   90.00
_cell.angle_beta   90.00
_cell.angle_gamma   90.00
#
_symmetry.space_group_name_H-M   'P 1'
#
loop_
_entity.id
_entity.type
_entity.pdbx_description
1 polymer ?
#
loop_
_entity_poly.entity_id
_entity_poly.type
_entity_poly.pdbx_seq_one_letter_code
_entity_poly.pdbx_strand_id
1 'polypeptide(L)'
;MNSDAEGAAKEPIADSKVGYCHPPESTRFKKGQSGNPKGRPKGTRNVATILAAALRERVVINENGQRKTISKLDAAVKQLVNKAASGDLRALQSLLALLREGEDRDNTAAARTPAMGEADQTVMEGILKRFQRFQGEKEVESEADPECYATTFTRSPSAVFMNSILRFPSCTIGTLS
;
A
#
# COMPACT_ATOMS: atom_id res chain seq x y z
N MET A 1 -14.70 5.68 -86.38
CA MET A 1 -13.28 5.25 -86.35
C MET A 1 -12.84 5.22 -84.91
N ASN A 2 -12.36 4.07 -84.44
CA ASN A 2 -12.04 3.78 -83.05
C ASN A 2 -10.68 4.41 -82.68
N SER A 3 -10.58 4.98 -81.47
CA SER A 3 -9.33 5.45 -80.87
C SER A 3 -9.16 4.69 -79.55
N ASP A 4 -8.54 3.53 -79.65
CA ASP A 4 -8.33 2.58 -78.55
C ASP A 4 -7.23 3.08 -77.60
N ALA A 5 -7.53 3.00 -76.31
CA ALA A 5 -6.65 3.32 -75.19
C ALA A 5 -5.72 2.13 -74.91
N GLU A 6 -4.43 2.27 -75.17
CA GLU A 6 -3.43 1.28 -74.75
C GLU A 6 -2.99 1.55 -73.31
N GLY A 7 -3.76 1.01 -72.36
CA GLY A 7 -3.31 0.80 -70.99
C GLY A 7 -2.32 -0.35 -70.94
N ALA A 8 -1.04 -0.05 -70.73
CA ALA A 8 0.01 -1.04 -70.52
C ALA A 8 -0.26 -1.85 -69.24
N ALA A 9 -0.89 -3.02 -69.40
CA ALA A 9 -1.02 -4.01 -68.35
C ALA A 9 0.36 -4.62 -68.06
N LYS A 10 0.90 -4.31 -66.88
CA LYS A 10 2.11 -4.93 -66.33
C LYS A 10 1.77 -6.35 -65.87
N GLU A 11 2.10 -7.34 -66.68
CA GLU A 11 2.02 -8.76 -66.29
C GLU A 11 3.01 -9.04 -65.13
N PRO A 12 2.56 -9.53 -63.96
CA PRO A 12 3.47 -9.96 -62.92
C PRO A 12 3.93 -11.40 -63.21
N ILE A 13 5.18 -11.55 -63.63
CA ILE A 13 5.85 -12.85 -63.77
C ILE A 13 6.04 -13.42 -62.36
N ALA A 14 5.11 -14.26 -61.94
CA ALA A 14 5.17 -15.03 -60.72
C ALA A 14 5.83 -16.36 -61.01
N ASP A 15 7.08 -16.53 -60.58
CA ASP A 15 7.66 -17.83 -60.24
C ASP A 15 8.86 -17.61 -59.33
N SER A 16 8.57 -17.36 -58.06
CA SER A 16 9.55 -17.29 -56.98
C SER A 16 10.23 -18.65 -56.85
N LYS A 17 11.39 -18.83 -57.51
CA LYS A 17 12.17 -20.07 -57.58
C LYS A 17 12.36 -20.67 -56.18
N VAL A 18 11.57 -21.68 -55.86
CA VAL A 18 11.62 -22.40 -54.58
C VAL A 18 12.96 -23.12 -54.49
N GLY A 19 13.68 -22.97 -53.37
CA GLY A 19 15.03 -23.49 -53.20
C GLY A 19 15.47 -23.49 -51.73
N TYR A 20 16.71 -23.89 -51.47
CA TYR A 20 17.26 -23.86 -50.11
C TYR A 20 17.16 -22.45 -49.52
N CYS A 21 16.64 -22.35 -48.29
CA CYS A 21 16.31 -21.09 -47.60
C CYS A 21 15.25 -20.18 -48.27
N HIS A 22 14.57 -20.63 -49.33
CA HIS A 22 13.54 -19.86 -50.04
C HIS A 22 12.19 -20.61 -50.05
N PRO A 23 11.44 -20.58 -48.93
CA PRO A 23 10.14 -21.25 -48.84
C PRO A 23 9.09 -20.57 -49.75
N PRO A 24 8.15 -21.34 -50.32
CA PRO A 24 7.13 -20.83 -51.24
C PRO A 24 6.20 -19.82 -50.56
N GLU A 25 5.84 -18.75 -51.26
CA GLU A 25 5.06 -17.62 -50.70
C GLU A 25 3.67 -18.01 -50.24
N SER A 26 3.04 -18.94 -50.95
CA SER A 26 1.68 -19.41 -50.68
C SER A 26 1.53 -20.11 -49.34
N THR A 27 2.60 -20.67 -48.78
CA THR A 27 2.56 -21.43 -47.52
C THR A 27 3.28 -20.74 -46.35
N ARG A 28 3.85 -19.55 -46.53
CA ARG A 28 4.49 -18.80 -45.44
C ARG A 28 3.43 -18.29 -44.47
N PHE A 29 3.71 -18.38 -43.17
CA PHE A 29 2.89 -17.70 -42.17
C PHE A 29 3.07 -16.19 -42.27
N LYS A 30 1.98 -15.44 -42.16
CA LYS A 30 2.02 -13.97 -42.11
C LYS A 30 2.71 -13.52 -40.82
N LYS A 31 3.56 -12.50 -40.90
CA LYS A 31 4.24 -11.93 -39.74
C LYS A 31 3.20 -11.52 -38.68
N GLY A 32 3.34 -12.01 -37.46
CA GLY A 32 2.41 -11.75 -36.35
C GLY A 32 1.22 -12.71 -36.23
N GLN A 33 1.04 -13.65 -37.17
CA GLN A 33 0.01 -14.66 -37.11
C GLN A 33 0.63 -16.05 -36.98
N SER A 34 0.38 -16.73 -35.85
CA SER A 34 0.76 -18.15 -35.72
C SER A 34 -0.13 -19.00 -36.64
N GLY A 35 0.44 -20.04 -37.25
CA GLY A 35 -0.32 -21.01 -38.05
C GLY A 35 -1.35 -21.80 -37.23
N ASN A 36 -1.19 -21.83 -35.90
CA ASN A 36 -2.15 -22.38 -34.96
C ASN A 36 -2.60 -21.31 -33.96
N PRO A 37 -3.71 -20.59 -34.23
CA PRO A 37 -4.26 -19.58 -33.31
C PRO A 37 -4.82 -20.21 -32.03
N LYS A 38 -5.18 -21.51 -32.07
CA LYS A 38 -5.58 -22.32 -30.91
C LYS A 38 -4.39 -23.07 -30.29
N GLY A 39 -3.16 -22.63 -30.56
CA GLY A 39 -1.96 -23.15 -29.93
C GLY A 39 -2.06 -23.11 -28.41
N ARG A 40 -1.10 -23.72 -27.72
CA ARG A 40 -1.11 -23.84 -26.25
C ARG A 40 -1.55 -22.52 -25.60
N PRO A 41 -2.71 -22.49 -24.91
CA PRO A 41 -3.21 -21.25 -24.33
C PRO A 41 -2.16 -20.69 -23.38
N LYS A 42 -1.98 -19.37 -23.39
CA LYS A 42 -1.05 -18.69 -22.49
C LYS A 42 -1.51 -18.92 -21.06
N GLY A 43 -0.69 -19.61 -20.27
CA GLY A 43 -0.95 -19.94 -18.87
C GLY A 43 -1.47 -21.36 -18.68
N THR A 44 -0.59 -22.27 -18.25
CA THR A 44 -1.03 -23.52 -17.61
C THR A 44 -1.66 -23.19 -16.26
N ARG A 45 -2.78 -23.85 -15.92
CA ARG A 45 -3.32 -23.83 -14.55
C ARG A 45 -2.26 -24.43 -13.63
N ASN A 46 -1.46 -23.57 -13.00
CA ASN A 46 -0.50 -23.94 -11.98
C ASN A 46 -1.27 -24.18 -10.67
N VAL A 47 -0.81 -25.09 -9.82
CA VAL A 47 -1.34 -25.30 -8.46
C VAL A 47 -1.46 -23.98 -7.71
N ALA A 48 -0.45 -23.10 -7.83
CA ALA A 48 -0.49 -21.76 -7.22
C ALA A 48 -1.68 -20.91 -7.71
N THR A 49 -2.01 -20.97 -9.01
CA THR A 49 -3.14 -20.22 -9.58
C THR A 49 -4.49 -20.79 -9.12
N ILE A 50 -4.61 -22.11 -9.00
CA ILE A 50 -5.82 -22.77 -8.50
C ILE A 50 -6.02 -22.44 -7.02
N LEU A 51 -4.96 -22.54 -6.21
CA LEU A 51 -4.98 -22.19 -4.80
C LEU A 51 -5.39 -20.73 -4.59
N ALA A 52 -4.77 -19.81 -5.34
CA ALA A 52 -5.11 -18.38 -5.25
C ALA A 52 -6.56 -18.09 -5.70
N ALA A 53 -7.11 -18.86 -6.64
CA ALA A 53 -8.53 -18.75 -7.01
C ALA A 53 -9.42 -19.26 -5.88
N ALA A 54 -9.15 -20.46 -5.36
CA ALA A 54 -9.91 -21.06 -4.26
C ALA A 54 -9.91 -20.18 -3.00
N LEU A 55 -8.77 -19.59 -2.65
CA LEU A 55 -8.65 -18.69 -1.50
C LEU A 55 -9.49 -17.40 -1.63
N ARG A 56 -9.75 -16.93 -2.86
CA ARG A 56 -10.57 -15.74 -3.14
C ARG A 56 -12.07 -16.02 -3.15
N GLU A 57 -12.48 -17.28 -3.19
CA GLU A 57 -13.89 -17.65 -3.14
C GLU A 57 -14.55 -17.15 -1.86
N ARG A 58 -15.83 -16.78 -1.96
CA ARG A 58 -16.61 -16.23 -0.85
C ARG A 58 -17.26 -17.34 -0.04
N VAL A 59 -17.18 -17.22 1.28
CA VAL A 59 -17.85 -18.09 2.25
C VAL A 59 -18.62 -17.24 3.24
N VAL A 60 -19.76 -17.76 3.67
CA VAL A 60 -20.62 -17.11 4.64
C VAL A 60 -20.28 -17.62 6.03
N ILE A 61 -19.91 -16.72 6.93
CA ILE A 61 -19.60 -17.02 8.33
C ILE A 61 -20.48 -16.16 9.25
N ASN A 62 -20.67 -16.61 10.49
CA ASN A 62 -21.36 -15.83 11.51
C ASN A 62 -20.33 -15.25 12.47
N GLU A 63 -20.22 -13.92 12.52
CA GLU A 63 -19.35 -13.19 13.43
C GLU A 63 -20.21 -12.38 14.40
N ASN A 64 -20.08 -12.63 15.70
CA ASN A 64 -20.80 -11.88 16.74
C ASN A 64 -22.32 -11.83 16.50
N GLY A 65 -22.90 -12.93 16.04
CA GLY A 65 -24.33 -13.03 15.72
C GLY A 65 -24.76 -12.45 14.38
N GLN A 66 -23.85 -11.83 13.61
CA GLN A 66 -24.13 -11.30 12.28
C GLN A 66 -23.57 -12.21 11.19
N ARG A 67 -24.39 -12.49 10.17
CA ARG A 67 -23.99 -13.26 9.00
C ARG A 67 -23.21 -12.36 8.02
N LYS A 68 -21.95 -12.67 7.77
CA LYS A 68 -21.07 -11.93 6.86
C LYS A 68 -20.48 -12.84 5.78
N THR A 69 -20.33 -12.28 4.59
CA THR A 69 -19.74 -12.99 3.45
C THR A 69 -18.31 -12.49 3.22
N ILE A 70 -17.32 -13.31 3.56
CA ILE A 70 -15.90 -12.97 3.45
C ILE A 70 -15.18 -13.96 2.54
N SER A 71 -13.92 -13.69 2.16
CA SER A 71 -13.15 -14.67 1.38
C SER A 71 -12.69 -15.84 2.26
N LYS A 72 -12.41 -16.99 1.65
CA LYS A 72 -11.84 -18.16 2.36
C LYS A 72 -10.51 -17.82 3.02
N LEU A 73 -9.69 -17.00 2.37
CA LEU A 73 -8.44 -16.51 2.94
C LEU A 73 -8.70 -15.72 4.23
N ASP A 74 -9.59 -14.73 4.19
CA ASP A 74 -9.88 -13.90 5.36
C ASP A 74 -10.42 -14.76 6.51
N ALA A 75 -11.28 -15.73 6.21
CA ALA A 75 -11.80 -16.67 7.20
C ALA A 75 -10.69 -17.51 7.84
N ALA A 76 -9.75 -18.03 7.01
CA ALA A 76 -8.62 -18.82 7.49
C ALA A 76 -7.66 -18.01 8.37
N VAL A 77 -7.34 -16.77 7.97
CA VAL A 77 -6.49 -15.87 8.75
C VAL A 77 -7.14 -15.51 10.07
N LYS A 78 -8.43 -15.16 10.08
CA LYS A 78 -9.18 -14.93 11.33
C LYS A 78 -9.14 -16.14 12.25
N GLN A 79 -9.35 -17.34 11.71
CA GLN A 79 -9.28 -18.56 12.51
C GLN A 79 -7.87 -18.83 13.05
N LEU A 80 -6.83 -18.54 12.27
CA LEU A 80 -5.44 -18.66 12.71
C LEU A 80 -5.15 -17.72 13.89
N VAL A 81 -5.56 -16.46 13.77
CA VAL A 81 -5.41 -15.46 14.84
C VAL A 81 -6.20 -15.86 16.08
N ASN A 82 -7.44 -16.33 15.94
CA ASN A 82 -8.25 -16.81 17.06
C ASN A 82 -7.59 -18.00 17.78
N LYS A 83 -7.02 -18.95 17.04
CA LYS A 83 -6.29 -20.09 17.62
C LYS A 83 -5.01 -19.65 18.33
N ALA A 84 -4.26 -18.73 17.73
CA ALA A 84 -3.08 -18.14 18.36
C ALA A 84 -3.44 -17.41 19.66
N ALA A 85 -4.52 -16.63 19.66
CA ALA A 85 -5.04 -15.94 20.84
C ALA A 85 -5.54 -16.91 21.92
N SER A 86 -6.04 -18.09 21.54
CA SER A 86 -6.43 -19.14 22.49
C SER A 86 -5.24 -19.89 23.11
N GLY A 87 -4.00 -19.65 22.67
CA GLY A 87 -2.79 -20.25 23.23
C GLY A 87 -2.22 -21.44 22.45
N ASP A 88 -2.68 -21.72 21.24
CA ASP A 88 -2.09 -22.77 20.39
C ASP A 88 -0.69 -22.32 19.90
N LEU A 89 0.34 -22.98 20.43
CA LEU A 89 1.75 -22.69 20.10
C LEU A 89 2.05 -22.85 18.60
N ARG A 90 1.41 -23.80 17.90
CA ARG A 90 1.65 -24.00 16.46
C ARG A 90 1.02 -22.89 15.64
N ALA A 91 -0.17 -22.45 16.04
CA ALA A 91 -0.84 -21.31 15.43
C ALA A 91 -0.03 -20.02 15.63
N LEU A 92 0.50 -19.80 16.85
CA LEU A 92 1.38 -18.68 17.16
C LEU A 92 2.66 -18.68 16.32
N GLN A 93 3.34 -19.83 16.21
CA GLN A 93 4.54 -19.96 15.36
C GLN A 93 4.23 -19.62 13.89
N SER A 94 3.13 -20.16 13.35
CA SER A 94 2.72 -19.89 11.97
C SER A 94 2.39 -18.41 11.75
N LEU A 95 1.70 -17.78 12.71
CA LEU A 95 1.36 -16.36 12.66
C LEU A 95 2.62 -15.48 12.70
N LEU A 96 3.57 -15.78 13.60
CA LEU A 96 4.84 -15.05 13.68
C LEU A 96 5.68 -15.20 12.41
N ALA A 97 5.68 -16.38 11.79
CA ALA A 97 6.35 -16.58 10.50
C ALA A 97 5.75 -15.71 9.40
N LEU A 98 4.41 -15.66 9.31
CA LEU A 98 3.72 -14.82 8.33
C LEU A 98 3.96 -13.32 8.54
N LEU A 99 4.04 -12.87 9.80
CA LEU A 99 4.35 -11.47 10.14
C LEU A 99 5.74 -11.09 9.66
N ARG A 100 6.75 -11.92 9.95
CA ARG A 100 8.14 -11.69 9.48
C ARG A 100 8.23 -11.64 7.96
N GLU A 101 7.60 -12.58 7.27
CA GLU A 101 7.57 -12.57 5.79
C GLU A 101 6.89 -11.31 5.23
N GLY A 102 5.87 -10.79 5.91
CA GLY A 102 5.20 -9.53 5.55
C GLY A 102 6.14 -8.34 5.67
N GLU A 103 6.78 -8.20 6.83
CA GLU A 103 7.76 -7.14 7.10
C GLU A 103 8.93 -7.17 6.12
N ASP A 104 9.47 -8.35 5.81
CA ASP A 104 10.57 -8.52 4.85
C ASP A 104 10.16 -8.10 3.43
N ARG A 105 8.95 -8.45 3.00
CA ARG A 105 8.40 -8.03 1.70
C ARG A 105 8.17 -6.52 1.64
N ASP A 106 7.66 -5.93 2.70
CA ASP A 106 7.42 -4.49 2.77
C ASP A 106 8.74 -3.72 2.82
N ASN A 107 9.74 -4.21 3.54
CA ASN A 107 11.07 -3.61 3.60
C ASN A 107 11.81 -3.73 2.25
N THR A 108 11.73 -4.89 1.58
CA THR A 108 12.28 -5.04 0.23
C THR A 108 11.51 -4.24 -0.82
N ALA A 109 10.19 -4.05 -0.67
CA ALA A 109 9.43 -3.16 -1.52
C ALA A 109 9.80 -1.69 -1.28
N ALA A 110 9.96 -1.28 -0.02
CA ALA A 110 10.42 0.06 0.36
C ALA A 110 11.81 0.36 -0.22
N ALA A 111 12.74 -0.60 -0.15
CA ALA A 111 14.07 -0.48 -0.75
C ALA A 111 14.07 -0.44 -2.29
N ARG A 112 13.01 -0.94 -2.95
CA ARG A 112 12.82 -0.87 -4.41
C ARG A 112 12.18 0.43 -4.88
N THR A 113 11.58 1.20 -3.97
CA THR A 113 11.19 2.57 -4.28
C THR A 113 12.49 3.37 -4.43
N PRO A 114 12.78 3.97 -5.60
CA PRO A 114 13.94 4.83 -5.69
C PRO A 114 13.78 5.92 -4.63
N ALA A 115 14.78 6.06 -3.76
CA ALA A 115 14.88 7.22 -2.87
C ALA A 115 14.61 8.46 -3.73
N MET A 116 13.59 9.25 -3.36
CA MET A 116 13.08 10.36 -4.17
C MET A 116 14.25 11.14 -4.77
N GLY A 117 14.24 11.30 -6.10
CA GLY A 117 15.36 11.89 -6.82
C GLY A 117 15.67 13.30 -6.32
N GLU A 118 16.89 13.77 -6.53
CA GLU A 118 17.33 15.12 -6.12
C GLU A 118 16.33 16.21 -6.56
N ALA A 119 15.76 16.08 -7.76
CA ALA A 119 14.70 16.96 -8.24
C ALA A 119 13.45 16.97 -7.35
N ASP A 120 12.96 15.81 -6.91
CA ASP A 120 11.80 15.72 -6.03
C ASP A 120 12.08 16.33 -4.64
N GLN A 121 13.33 16.20 -4.15
CA GLN A 121 13.76 16.82 -2.90
C GLN A 121 13.70 18.35 -2.98
N THR A 122 14.16 18.95 -4.08
CA THR A 122 14.06 20.41 -4.27
C THR A 122 12.62 20.90 -4.37
N VAL A 123 11.73 20.12 -4.98
CA VAL A 123 10.30 20.45 -5.06
C VAL A 123 9.65 20.39 -3.67
N MET A 124 9.95 19.36 -2.88
CA MET A 124 9.47 19.21 -1.51
C MET A 124 9.98 20.34 -0.60
N GLU A 125 11.26 20.70 -0.70
CA GLU A 125 11.84 21.84 0.03
C GLU A 125 11.14 23.16 -0.34
N GLY A 126 10.89 23.38 -1.64
CA GLY A 126 10.14 24.54 -2.11
C GLY A 126 8.70 24.59 -1.58
N ILE A 127 8.03 23.44 -1.45
CA ILE A 127 6.70 23.33 -0.85
C ILE A 127 6.75 23.70 0.64
N LEU A 128 7.66 23.10 1.41
CA LEU A 128 7.81 23.38 2.85
C LEU A 128 8.11 24.86 3.13
N LYS A 129 9.00 25.46 2.34
CA LYS A 129 9.36 26.88 2.47
C LYS A 129 8.19 27.82 2.18
N ARG A 130 7.32 27.48 1.22
CA ARG A 130 6.07 28.23 0.95
C ARG A 130 5.06 28.09 2.08
N PHE A 131 4.91 26.90 2.65
CA PHE A 131 4.03 26.67 3.81
C PHE A 131 4.47 27.46 5.05
N GLN A 132 5.77 27.51 5.34
CA GLN A 132 6.31 28.32 6.44
C GLN A 132 6.07 29.82 6.22
N ARG A 133 6.21 30.30 4.98
CA ARG A 133 5.90 31.69 4.64
C ARG A 133 4.40 32.01 4.82
N PHE A 134 3.52 31.05 4.56
CA PHE A 134 2.08 31.19 4.77
C PHE A 134 1.67 31.18 6.26
N GLN A 135 2.47 30.57 7.13
CA GLN A 135 2.23 30.54 8.58
C GLN A 135 2.72 31.82 9.28
N GLY A 136 3.53 32.64 8.61
CA GLY A 136 4.09 33.90 9.13
C GLY A 136 3.14 35.10 9.10
N GLU A 137 1.89 34.95 8.65
CA GLU A 137 0.89 36.04 8.61
C GLU A 137 -0.17 35.96 9.73
N LYS A 138 -0.02 35.04 10.70
CA LYS A 138 -0.98 34.90 11.81
C LYS A 138 -0.55 35.45 13.17
N GLU A 139 0.63 36.03 13.31
CA GLU A 139 1.05 36.68 14.56
C GLU A 139 1.78 38.00 14.29
N VAL A 140 1.05 39.08 14.01
CA VAL A 140 1.46 40.45 14.41
C VAL A 140 0.21 41.33 14.59
N GLU A 141 -0.33 41.36 15.81
CA GLU A 141 -0.91 42.58 16.42
C GLU A 141 -0.83 42.43 17.96
N SER A 142 0.27 42.89 18.55
CA SER A 142 0.28 43.71 19.79
C SER A 142 1.73 44.08 20.13
N GLU A 143 2.28 45.06 19.42
CA GLU A 143 3.45 45.80 19.90
C GLU A 143 2.93 46.84 20.89
N ALA A 144 3.17 46.63 22.19
CA ALA A 144 3.02 47.65 23.22
C ALA A 144 4.44 48.07 23.64
N ASP A 145 4.66 49.39 23.59
CA ASP A 145 5.96 50.06 23.60
C ASP A 145 6.88 49.73 24.79
N PRO A 146 8.21 49.85 24.60
CA PRO A 146 9.23 49.49 25.59
C PRO A 146 9.69 50.72 26.37
N GLU A 147 9.25 50.89 27.62
CA GLU A 147 10.08 51.49 28.69
C GLU A 147 9.33 51.45 30.02
N CYS A 148 9.89 50.74 31.00
CA CYS A 148 9.87 50.99 32.45
C CYS A 148 9.80 49.67 33.25
N TYR A 149 10.94 48.99 33.42
CA TYR A 149 11.12 48.05 34.53
C TYR A 149 12.43 48.34 35.27
N ALA A 150 12.54 49.55 35.81
CA ALA A 150 13.50 49.80 36.88
C ALA A 150 12.99 50.96 37.72
N THR A 151 12.22 50.67 38.78
CA THR A 151 12.44 51.22 40.14
C THR A 151 11.32 50.82 41.13
N THR A 152 11.77 50.19 42.22
CA THR A 152 11.25 50.22 43.60
C THR A 152 9.77 49.89 43.89
N PHE A 153 9.55 48.73 44.52
CA PHE A 153 8.59 48.67 45.63
C PHE A 153 9.25 48.02 46.84
N THR A 154 9.49 48.85 47.85
CA THR A 154 10.06 48.50 49.14
C THR A 154 8.96 48.06 50.11
N ARG A 155 9.29 47.05 50.93
CA ARG A 155 8.91 46.89 52.35
C ARG A 155 7.42 46.66 52.69
N SER A 156 7.09 45.44 53.15
CA SER A 156 6.49 45.24 54.48
C SER A 156 6.33 43.74 54.83
N PRO A 157 6.68 43.31 56.06
CA PRO A 157 6.72 41.91 56.50
C PRO A 157 5.49 41.50 57.33
N SER A 158 5.08 40.24 57.25
CA SER A 158 4.50 39.41 58.34
C SER A 158 3.90 38.14 57.73
N ALA A 159 4.48 36.99 58.04
CA ALA A 159 3.98 36.04 59.04
C ALA A 159 3.10 34.96 58.36
N VAL A 160 3.60 33.74 58.16
CA VAL A 160 3.72 32.63 59.14
C VAL A 160 2.66 31.57 58.82
N PHE A 161 3.15 30.36 58.48
CA PHE A 161 2.57 29.04 58.78
C PHE A 161 1.25 28.68 58.05
N MET A 162 0.92 27.44 57.71
CA MET A 162 1.43 26.12 58.05
C MET A 162 0.87 25.11 57.04
N ASN A 163 1.60 24.01 56.84
CA ASN A 163 1.15 22.75 56.25
C ASN A 163 -0.22 22.29 56.78
N SER A 164 -1.05 21.72 55.91
CA SER A 164 -2.11 20.80 56.31
C SER A 164 -1.97 19.49 55.53
N ILE A 165 -1.24 18.55 56.15
CA ILE A 165 -1.29 17.13 55.85
C ILE A 165 -2.05 16.48 57.02
N LEU A 166 -2.94 15.55 56.66
CA LEU A 166 -3.40 14.36 57.39
C LEU A 166 -4.89 14.31 57.74
N ARG A 167 -5.47 13.17 57.35
CA ARG A 167 -6.25 12.22 58.17
C ARG A 167 -7.73 12.08 57.77
N PHE A 168 -8.02 11.02 57.02
CA PHE A 168 -9.32 10.35 57.09
C PHE A 168 -9.13 8.92 57.62
N PRO A 169 -9.93 8.47 58.60
CA PRO A 169 -9.72 7.22 59.32
C PRO A 169 -10.38 6.01 58.66
N SER A 170 -9.76 4.87 58.94
CA SER A 170 -10.20 3.49 58.74
C SER A 170 -11.46 3.11 59.55
N CYS A 171 -12.42 2.45 58.91
CA CYS A 171 -13.51 1.65 59.52
C CYS A 171 -13.50 0.27 58.83
N THR A 172 -12.95 -0.76 59.46
CA THR A 172 -13.54 -1.73 60.41
C THR A 172 -13.94 -3.04 59.72
N ILE A 173 -13.32 -4.10 60.23
CA ILE A 173 -13.40 -5.51 59.86
C ILE A 173 -14.72 -6.08 60.39
N GLY A 174 -15.48 -6.75 59.52
CA GLY A 174 -16.62 -7.58 59.89
C GLY A 174 -16.25 -9.05 59.84
N THR A 175 -16.06 -9.66 61.01
CA THR A 175 -16.07 -11.11 61.23
C THR A 175 -17.42 -11.49 61.84
N LEU A 176 -18.15 -12.43 61.24
CA LEU A 176 -19.19 -13.19 61.95
C LEU A 176 -19.47 -14.52 61.26
N SER A 177 -19.18 -15.57 62.04
CA SER A 177 -19.68 -16.95 62.13
C SER A 177 -19.71 -17.88 60.92
#